data_AF-A0A1G0M1R2-F1
#
_entry.id   AF-A0A1G0M1R2-F1
#
_cell.length_a   1.000
_cell.length_b   1.000
_cell.length_c   1.000
_cell.angle_alpha   90.00
_cell.angle_beta   90.00
_cell.angle_gamma   90.00
#
_symmetry.space_group_name_H-M   'P 1'
#
loop_
_entity.id
_entity.type
_entity.pdbx_description
1 polymer ?
#
loop_
_entity_poly.entity_id
_entity_poly.type
_entity_poly.pdbx_seq_one_letter_code
_entity_poly.pdbx_strand_id
1 'polypeptide(L)'
;MGGLYAGLVGYVVVVLVLSLMNLATGASPFYTAALFGAVLFYGLRDPAALEISAGPVLAYNMLHLLVFLFLGLVSSWLVTKAEEYPAARYAVLVALIFIAVHMYGALLLFAEPLLAGGAWWQLGAPSLAASIAMGWYLLWAHPALRRSLKEIPLGAEED
;
A
#
# COMPACT_ATOMS: atom_id res chain seq x y z
N MET A 1 7.10 12.52 13.64
CA MET A 1 7.74 11.18 13.72
C MET A 1 6.79 10.01 13.43
N GLY A 2 5.47 10.12 13.67
CA GLY A 2 4.51 9.02 13.41
C GLY A 2 4.40 8.57 11.95
N GLY A 3 4.66 9.45 10.97
CA GLY A 3 4.56 9.10 9.55
C GLY A 3 5.48 7.98 9.08
N LEU A 4 6.73 7.90 9.58
CA LEU A 4 7.65 6.83 9.19
C LEU A 4 7.15 5.46 9.70
N TYR A 5 6.61 5.41 10.91
CA TYR A 5 5.99 4.20 11.46
C TYR A 5 4.74 3.80 10.67
N ALA A 6 3.90 4.76 10.29
CA ALA A 6 2.75 4.49 9.44
C ALA A 6 3.18 3.86 8.10
N GLY A 7 4.21 4.42 7.45
CA GLY A 7 4.79 3.86 6.23
C GLY A 7 5.33 2.44 6.43
N LEU A 8 6.08 2.20 7.51
CA LEU A 8 6.62 0.89 7.83
C LEU A 8 5.52 -0.15 8.07
N VAL A 9 4.44 0.21 8.79
CA VAL A 9 3.28 -0.67 8.99
C VAL A 9 2.67 -1.05 7.65
N GLY A 10 2.45 -0.08 6.76
CA GLY A 10 1.93 -0.34 5.43
C GLY A 10 2.79 -1.32 4.64
N TYR A 11 4.10 -1.09 4.61
CA TYR A 11 5.05 -1.96 3.92
C TYR A 11 5.01 -3.40 4.45
N VAL A 12 5.09 -3.58 5.77
CA VAL A 12 5.07 -4.90 6.41
C VAL A 12 3.78 -5.64 6.09
N VAL A 13 2.63 -4.95 6.14
CA VAL A 13 1.33 -5.55 5.82
C VAL A 13 1.29 -6.03 4.37
N VAL A 14 1.72 -5.22 3.40
CA VAL A 14 1.73 -5.64 1.99
C VAL A 14 2.64 -6.86 1.79
N VAL A 15 3.87 -6.84 2.33
CA VAL A 15 4.82 -7.94 2.19
C VAL A 15 4.26 -9.23 2.78
N LEU A 16 3.65 -9.17 3.97
CA LEU A 16 3.07 -10.34 4.61
C LEU A 16 1.88 -10.89 3.82
N VAL A 17 0.94 -10.02 3.41
CA VAL A 17 -0.25 -10.48 2.68
C VAL A 17 0.14 -11.08 1.33
N LEU A 18 1.04 -10.43 0.57
CA LEU A 18 1.53 -11.00 -0.69
C LEU A 18 2.25 -12.32 -0.49
N SER A 19 3.10 -12.42 0.53
CA SER A 19 3.81 -13.67 0.84
C SER A 19 2.85 -14.81 1.16
N LEU A 20 1.79 -14.53 1.94
CA LEU A 20 0.75 -15.50 2.26
C LEU A 20 -0.08 -15.89 1.04
N MET A 21 -0.42 -14.94 0.17
CA MET A 21 -1.17 -15.21 -1.06
C MET A 21 -0.36 -16.06 -2.04
N ASN A 22 0.95 -15.80 -2.15
CA ASN A 22 1.86 -16.63 -2.93
C ASN A 22 1.89 -18.06 -2.40
N LEU A 23 2.03 -18.23 -1.08
CA LEU A 23 1.98 -19.55 -0.46
C LEU A 23 0.64 -20.25 -0.68
N ALA A 24 -0.47 -19.52 -0.56
CA ALA A 24 -1.82 -20.05 -0.78
C ALA A 24 -2.07 -20.52 -2.22
N THR A 25 -1.32 -19.97 -3.19
CA THR A 25 -1.38 -20.37 -4.60
C THR A 25 -0.31 -21.40 -4.98
N GLY A 26 0.46 -21.90 -4.00
CA GLY A 26 1.52 -22.90 -4.21
C GLY A 26 2.82 -22.31 -4.76
N ALA A 27 2.94 -20.99 -4.85
CA ALA A 27 4.15 -20.30 -5.27
C ALA A 27 5.10 -20.03 -4.08
N SER A 28 6.35 -19.70 -4.40
CA SER A 28 7.30 -19.19 -3.42
C SER A 28 6.78 -17.90 -2.78
N PRO A 29 6.95 -17.67 -1.46
CA PRO A 29 6.51 -16.44 -0.80
C PRO A 29 7.11 -15.18 -1.45
N PHE A 30 8.29 -15.30 -2.06
CA PHE A 30 8.99 -14.20 -2.72
C PHE A 30 8.64 -14.03 -4.20
N TYR A 31 7.75 -14.85 -4.77
CA TYR A 31 7.43 -14.86 -6.20
C TYR A 31 7.08 -13.46 -6.72
N THR A 32 6.13 -12.78 -6.08
CA THR A 32 5.70 -11.44 -6.47
C THR A 32 6.83 -10.42 -6.40
N ALA A 33 7.62 -10.45 -5.33
CA ALA A 33 8.74 -9.53 -5.15
C ALA A 33 9.84 -9.77 -6.19
N ALA A 34 10.13 -11.03 -6.50
CA ALA A 34 11.09 -11.41 -7.53
C ALA A 34 10.62 -10.97 -8.92
N LEU A 35 9.35 -11.24 -9.25
CA LEU A 35 8.73 -10.87 -10.52
C LEU A 35 8.84 -9.35 -10.76
N PHE A 36 8.39 -8.54 -9.81
CA PHE A 36 8.46 -7.08 -9.96
C PHE A 36 9.88 -6.55 -9.99
N GLY A 37 10.76 -7.09 -9.15
CA GLY A 37 12.17 -6.73 -9.20
C GLY A 37 12.79 -7.01 -10.55
N ALA A 38 12.49 -8.19 -11.12
CA ALA A 38 13.04 -8.63 -12.38
C ALA A 38 12.51 -7.83 -13.56
N VAL A 39 11.22 -7.48 -13.56
CA VAL A 39 10.60 -6.63 -14.58
C VAL A 39 11.16 -5.20 -14.50
N LEU A 40 11.21 -4.60 -13.31
CA LEU A 40 11.60 -3.19 -13.14
C LEU A 40 13.11 -2.95 -13.33
N PHE A 41 13.96 -3.88 -12.89
CA PHE A 41 15.40 -3.63 -12.80
C PHE A 41 16.27 -4.58 -13.63
N TYR A 42 15.71 -5.70 -14.11
CA TYR A 42 16.47 -6.73 -14.83
C TYR A 42 15.88 -7.05 -16.23
N GLY A 43 14.84 -6.33 -16.66
CA GLY A 43 14.30 -6.41 -18.02
C GLY A 43 13.55 -7.70 -18.34
N LEU A 44 13.01 -8.41 -17.33
CA LEU A 44 12.18 -9.59 -17.56
C LEU A 44 10.94 -9.23 -18.37
N ARG A 45 10.67 -10.01 -19.43
CA ARG A 45 9.51 -9.84 -20.32
C ARG A 45 8.58 -11.05 -20.38
N ASP A 46 9.08 -12.21 -19.98
CA ASP A 46 8.34 -13.47 -19.95
C ASP A 46 8.36 -14.04 -18.52
N PRO A 47 7.20 -14.23 -17.86
CA PRO A 47 7.14 -14.78 -16.51
C PRO A 47 7.62 -16.25 -16.44
N ALA A 48 7.60 -17.00 -17.55
CA ALA A 48 8.14 -18.36 -17.57
C ALA A 48 9.66 -18.40 -17.40
N ALA A 49 10.36 -17.30 -17.73
CA ALA A 49 11.79 -17.14 -17.55
C ALA A 49 12.16 -16.57 -16.16
N LEU A 50 11.19 -16.41 -15.25
CA LEU A 50 11.46 -15.87 -13.92
C LEU A 50 12.31 -16.84 -13.08
N GLU A 51 13.50 -16.39 -12.71
CA GLU A 51 14.30 -17.02 -11.67
C GLU A 51 14.18 -16.24 -10.35
N ILE A 52 13.72 -16.92 -9.30
CA ILE A 52 13.62 -16.31 -7.97
C ILE A 52 15.02 -16.24 -7.36
N SER A 53 15.59 -15.04 -7.34
CA SER A 53 16.91 -14.77 -6.78
C SER A 53 16.88 -13.53 -5.87
N ALA A 54 17.88 -13.41 -5.00
CA ALA A 54 17.93 -12.35 -4.00
C ALA A 54 17.99 -10.94 -4.61
N GLY A 55 18.68 -10.77 -5.75
CA GLY A 55 18.87 -9.46 -6.39
C GLY A 55 17.55 -8.74 -6.74
N PRO A 56 16.69 -9.34 -7.58
CA PRO A 56 15.36 -8.82 -7.88
C PRO A 56 14.49 -8.60 -6.65
N VAL A 57 14.45 -9.58 -5.73
CA VAL A 57 13.62 -9.51 -4.52
C VAL A 57 14.01 -8.33 -3.64
N LEU A 58 15.31 -8.12 -3.42
CA LEU A 58 15.82 -7.01 -2.62
C LEU A 58 15.62 -5.66 -3.31
N ALA A 59 15.87 -5.58 -4.62
CA ALA A 59 15.68 -4.35 -5.40
C ALA A 59 14.23 -3.85 -5.32
N TYR A 60 13.27 -4.76 -5.50
CA TYR A 60 11.85 -4.44 -5.35
C TYR A 60 11.52 -4.00 -3.92
N ASN A 61 11.90 -4.78 -2.91
CA ASN A 61 11.55 -4.47 -1.52
C ASN A 61 12.19 -3.16 -1.02
N MET A 62 13.40 -2.81 -1.48
CA MET A 62 14.03 -1.52 -1.17
C MET A 62 13.21 -0.36 -1.77
N LEU A 63 12.88 -0.42 -3.07
CA LEU A 63 12.05 0.61 -3.70
C LEU A 63 10.69 0.72 -3.00
N HIS A 64 10.06 -0.43 -2.74
CA HIS A 64 8.74 -0.52 -2.14
C HIS A 64 8.72 0.07 -0.71
N LEU A 65 9.72 -0.26 0.11
CA LEU A 65 9.90 0.33 1.44
C LEU A 65 10.06 1.85 1.36
N LEU A 66 10.93 2.35 0.47
CA LEU A 66 11.17 3.79 0.32
C LEU A 66 9.89 4.54 -0.06
N VAL A 67 9.12 3.98 -0.99
CA VAL A 67 7.82 4.53 -1.40
C VAL A 67 6.85 4.57 -0.22
N PHE A 68 6.75 3.50 0.57
CA PHE A 68 5.87 3.46 1.75
C PHE A 68 6.30 4.44 2.85
N LEU A 69 7.60 4.59 3.11
CA LEU A 69 8.11 5.56 4.07
C LEU A 69 7.79 6.99 3.63
N PHE A 70 7.98 7.31 2.35
CA PHE A 70 7.62 8.61 1.78
C PHE A 70 6.12 8.88 1.92
N LEU A 71 5.28 7.92 1.55
CA LEU A 71 3.83 8.04 1.66
C LEU A 71 3.36 8.19 3.11
N GLY A 72 3.97 7.46 4.05
CA GLY A 72 3.69 7.60 5.47
C GLY A 72 4.05 9.00 5.99
N LEU A 73 5.18 9.56 5.54
CA LEU A 73 5.58 10.92 5.87
C LEU A 73 4.59 11.96 5.33
N VAL A 74 4.22 11.87 4.05
CA VAL A 74 3.22 12.74 3.41
C VAL A 74 1.88 12.63 4.11
N SER A 75 1.43 11.43 4.44
CA SER A 75 0.16 11.20 5.14
C SER A 75 0.16 11.83 6.53
N SER A 76 1.25 11.67 7.29
CA SER A 76 1.38 12.30 8.61
C SER A 76 1.43 13.82 8.53
N TRP A 77 2.09 14.38 7.50
CA TRP A 77 2.10 15.83 7.27
C TRP A 77 0.69 16.35 6.94
N LEU A 78 -0.04 15.64 6.07
CA LEU A 78 -1.43 15.96 5.74
C LEU A 78 -2.35 15.88 6.98
N VAL A 79 -2.15 14.89 7.85
CA VAL A 79 -2.89 14.78 9.13
C VAL A 79 -2.65 16.02 10.00
N THR A 80 -1.41 16.46 10.16
CA THR A 80 -1.11 17.69 10.93
C THR A 80 -1.79 18.91 10.32
N LYS A 81 -1.87 19.00 8.99
CA LYS A 81 -2.61 20.08 8.31
C LYS A 81 -4.13 19.95 8.43
N ALA A 82 -4.65 18.73 8.53
CA ALA A 82 -6.06 18.46 8.77
C ALA A 82 -6.52 18.82 10.20
N GLU A 83 -5.60 18.84 11.17
CA GLU A 83 -5.88 19.36 12.52
C GLU A 83 -6.07 20.89 12.51
N GLU A 84 -5.40 21.61 11.61
CA GLU A 84 -5.57 23.07 11.41
C GLU A 84 -6.79 23.41 10.55
N TYR A 85 -7.14 22.57 9.57
CA TYR A 85 -8.22 22.82 8.62
C TYR A 85 -9.14 21.59 8.45
N PRO A 86 -10.43 21.66 8.85
CA PRO A 86 -11.36 20.53 8.76
C PRO A 86 -11.51 19.93 7.35
N ALA A 87 -11.32 20.75 6.30
CA ALA A 87 -11.38 20.33 4.91
C ALA A 87 -10.23 19.38 4.49
N ALA A 88 -9.08 19.41 5.18
CA ALA A 88 -7.94 18.55 4.87
C ALA A 88 -8.07 17.11 5.42
N ARG A 89 -9.18 16.79 6.11
CA ARG A 89 -9.50 15.39 6.51
C ARG A 89 -9.66 14.46 5.30
N TYR A 90 -10.20 14.98 4.19
CA TYR A 90 -10.26 14.25 2.92
C TYR A 90 -8.88 13.99 2.31
N ALA A 91 -7.86 14.79 2.62
CA ALA A 91 -6.51 14.60 2.11
C ALA A 91 -5.84 13.31 2.64
N VAL A 92 -6.22 12.85 3.85
CA VAL A 92 -5.74 11.59 4.43
C VAL A 92 -6.36 10.39 3.71
N LEU A 93 -7.67 10.46 3.42
CA LEU A 93 -8.37 9.48 2.58
C LEU A 93 -7.80 9.49 1.16
N VAL A 94 -7.53 10.67 0.60
CA VAL A 94 -6.89 10.81 -0.71
C VAL A 94 -5.48 10.24 -0.69
N ALA A 95 -4.68 10.45 0.36
CA ALA A 95 -3.36 9.82 0.48
C ALA A 95 -3.45 8.29 0.55
N LEU A 96 -4.38 7.75 1.34
CA LEU A 96 -4.63 6.29 1.40
C LEU A 96 -5.11 5.73 0.04
N ILE A 97 -6.01 6.44 -0.63
CA ILE A 97 -6.44 6.11 -2.00
C ILE A 97 -5.26 6.24 -2.97
N PHE A 98 -4.39 7.23 -2.81
CA PHE A 98 -3.22 7.43 -3.66
C PHE A 98 -2.21 6.30 -3.48
N ILE A 99 -2.02 5.79 -2.26
CA ILE A 99 -1.24 4.58 -1.97
C ILE A 99 -1.87 3.37 -2.67
N ALA A 100 -3.17 3.15 -2.50
CA ALA A 100 -3.90 2.06 -3.14
C ALA A 100 -3.85 2.13 -4.68
N VAL A 101 -3.96 3.34 -5.24
CA VAL A 101 -3.99 3.61 -6.69
C VAL A 101 -2.60 3.60 -7.30
N HIS A 102 -1.54 4.08 -6.62
CA HIS A 102 -0.19 4.10 -7.18
C HIS A 102 0.49 2.74 -7.12
N MET A 103 0.21 1.93 -6.09
CA MET A 103 0.60 0.53 -6.11
C MET A 103 -0.11 -0.16 -7.28
N TYR A 104 -1.44 -0.04 -7.38
CA TYR A 104 -2.23 -0.60 -8.50
C TYR A 104 -1.82 -0.08 -9.90
N GLY A 105 -1.49 1.20 -10.03
CA GLY A 105 -1.15 1.88 -11.28
C GLY A 105 0.24 1.54 -11.81
N ALA A 106 1.24 1.39 -10.92
CA ALA A 106 2.53 0.85 -11.30
C ALA A 106 2.40 -0.60 -11.82
N LEU A 107 1.40 -1.35 -11.34
CA LEU A 107 1.20 -2.76 -11.68
C LEU A 107 0.51 -2.96 -13.03
N LEU A 108 -0.47 -2.10 -13.38
CA LEU A 108 -1.13 -2.13 -14.68
C LEU A 108 -0.17 -1.83 -15.84
N LEU A 109 0.82 -0.96 -15.64
CA LEU A 109 1.77 -0.56 -16.69
C LEU A 109 2.85 -1.61 -16.98
N PHE A 110 3.21 -2.44 -15.99
CA PHE A 110 4.37 -3.35 -16.10
C PHE A 110 4.05 -4.84 -16.00
N ALA A 111 2.91 -5.25 -15.44
CA ALA A 111 2.66 -6.66 -15.10
C ALA A 111 1.27 -7.21 -15.45
N GLU A 112 0.32 -6.37 -15.88
CA GLU A 112 -1.00 -6.85 -16.34
C GLU A 112 -0.91 -7.92 -17.45
N PRO A 113 0.01 -7.84 -18.43
CA PRO A 113 0.18 -8.90 -19.42
C PRO A 113 0.67 -10.23 -18.83
N LEU A 114 1.26 -10.22 -17.63
CA LEU A 114 1.89 -11.38 -16.98
C LEU A 114 0.99 -12.05 -15.92
N LEU A 115 -0.02 -11.36 -15.39
CA LEU A 115 -0.85 -11.81 -14.26
C LEU A 115 -2.22 -12.39 -14.65
N ALA A 116 -2.44 -12.64 -15.95
CA ALA A 116 -3.56 -13.40 -16.53
C ALA A 116 -4.88 -13.33 -15.72
N GLY A 117 -5.56 -12.18 -15.74
CA GLY A 117 -6.92 -12.00 -15.20
C GLY A 117 -7.09 -12.05 -13.66
N GLY A 118 -6.08 -12.51 -12.90
CA GLY A 118 -6.11 -12.60 -11.43
C GLY A 118 -5.54 -11.38 -10.69
N ALA A 119 -5.04 -10.39 -11.43
CA ALA A 119 -4.29 -9.24 -10.90
C ALA A 119 -5.08 -8.42 -9.87
N TRP A 120 -6.41 -8.29 -10.03
CA TRP A 120 -7.23 -7.45 -9.15
C TRP A 120 -7.30 -7.99 -7.72
N TRP A 121 -7.38 -9.31 -7.51
CA TRP A 121 -7.43 -9.91 -6.17
C TRP A 121 -6.04 -9.99 -5.54
N GLN A 122 -5.05 -10.44 -6.32
CA GLN A 122 -3.67 -10.64 -5.87
C GLN A 122 -3.00 -9.34 -5.41
N LEU A 123 -3.45 -8.19 -5.93
CA LEU A 123 -2.84 -6.89 -5.66
C LEU A 123 -3.78 -5.92 -4.94
N GLY A 124 -5.10 -6.04 -5.18
CA GLY A 124 -6.11 -5.23 -4.51
C GLY A 124 -6.25 -5.58 -3.02
N ALA A 125 -6.29 -6.87 -2.67
CA ALA A 125 -6.43 -7.28 -1.27
C ALA A 125 -5.26 -6.83 -0.37
N PRO A 126 -3.97 -6.99 -0.77
CA PRO A 126 -2.84 -6.43 0.00
C PRO A 126 -2.91 -4.91 0.16
N SER A 127 -3.25 -4.19 -0.92
CA SER A 127 -3.29 -2.73 -0.92
C SER A 127 -4.39 -2.19 0.02
N LEU A 128 -5.55 -2.85 0.01
CA LEU A 128 -6.65 -2.52 0.92
C LEU A 128 -6.28 -2.81 2.38
N ALA A 129 -5.69 -3.97 2.66
CA ALA A 129 -5.25 -4.33 4.00
C ALA A 129 -4.22 -3.34 4.56
N ALA A 130 -3.24 -2.95 3.73
CA ALA A 130 -2.25 -1.94 4.09
C ALA A 130 -2.89 -0.57 4.38
N SER A 131 -3.83 -0.15 3.52
CA SER A 131 -4.55 1.12 3.71
C SER A 131 -5.32 1.14 5.03
N ILE A 132 -6.04 0.06 5.35
CA ILE A 132 -6.77 -0.09 6.62
C ILE A 132 -5.81 -0.03 7.81
N ALA A 133 -4.70 -0.77 7.76
CA ALA A 133 -3.73 -0.83 8.84
C ALA A 133 -3.05 0.53 9.09
N MET A 134 -2.65 1.23 8.03
CA MET A 134 -2.07 2.57 8.11
C MET A 134 -3.08 3.59 8.66
N GLY A 135 -4.32 3.57 8.16
CA GLY A 135 -5.39 4.42 8.65
C GLY A 135 -5.67 4.18 10.14
N TRP A 136 -5.74 2.92 10.56
CA TRP A 136 -5.91 2.55 11.96
C TRP A 136 -4.77 3.07 12.84
N TYR A 137 -3.52 2.91 12.40
CA TYR A 137 -2.36 3.41 13.13
C TYR A 137 -2.39 4.94 13.28
N LEU A 138 -2.73 5.67 12.22
CA LEU A 138 -2.84 7.13 12.28
C LEU A 138 -3.96 7.60 13.20
N LEU A 139 -5.11 6.91 13.22
CA LEU A 139 -6.21 7.20 14.15
C LEU A 139 -5.83 6.99 15.62
N TRP A 140 -5.03 5.96 15.87
CA TRP A 140 -4.51 5.68 17.21
C TRP A 140 -3.45 6.70 17.62
N ALA A 141 -2.55 7.07 16.70
CA ALA A 141 -1.49 8.04 16.94
C ALA A 141 -1.98 9.49 17.07
N HIS A 142 -3.14 9.84 16.50
CA HIS A 142 -3.73 11.18 16.53
C HIS A 142 -5.13 11.19 17.20
N PRO A 143 -5.22 11.31 18.54
CA PRO A 143 -6.49 11.27 19.27
C PRO A 143 -7.47 12.39 18.89
N ALA A 144 -6.96 13.54 18.44
CA ALA A 144 -7.76 14.65 17.95
C ALA A 144 -8.55 14.27 16.68
N LEU A 145 -7.89 13.58 15.74
CA LEU A 145 -8.53 13.05 14.54
C LEU A 145 -9.65 12.05 14.88
N ARG A 146 -9.42 11.19 15.87
CA ARG A 146 -10.40 10.21 16.36
C ARG A 146 -11.63 10.86 17.00
N ARG A 147 -11.48 11.98 17.70
CA ARG A 147 -12.61 12.74 18.27
C ARG A 147 -13.43 13.41 17.18
N SER A 148 -12.75 14.06 16.24
CA SER A 148 -13.39 14.72 15.11
C SER A 148 -14.21 13.79 14.19
N LEU A 149 -13.80 12.53 14.03
CA LEU A 149 -14.59 11.54 13.28
C LEU A 149 -15.91 11.16 13.97
N LYS A 150 -15.97 11.22 15.31
CA LYS A 150 -17.21 10.98 16.06
C LYS A 150 -18.20 12.13 15.96
N GLU A 151 -17.72 13.32 15.59
CA GLU A 151 -18.51 14.54 15.45
C GLU A 151 -19.02 14.73 14.01
N ILE A 152 -18.64 13.88 13.06
CA ILE A 152 -19.22 13.88 11.72
C ILE A 152 -20.62 13.24 11.82
N PRO A 153 -21.70 13.99 11.52
CA PRO A 153 -23.03 13.41 11.48
C PRO A 153 -23.07 12.44 10.28
N LEU A 154 -22.90 11.15 10.57
CA LEU A 154 -23.18 10.06 9.64
C LEU A 154 -24.71 10.04 9.46
N GLY A 155 -25.20 10.86 8.54
CA GLY A 155 -26.58 10.87 8.03
C GLY A 155 -27.65 10.56 9.08
N ALA A 156 -28.01 11.55 9.91
CA ALA A 156 -29.41 11.66 10.27
C ALA A 156 -30.08 12.24 9.04
N GLU A 157 -30.82 11.41 8.31
CA GLU A 157 -31.74 11.86 7.27
C GLU A 157 -32.62 12.96 7.88
N GLU A 158 -32.66 14.13 7.22
CA GLU A 158 -33.62 15.17 7.56
C GLU A 158 -35.02 14.59 7.32
N ASP A 159 -35.81 14.52 8.40
CA ASP A 159 -37.21 14.07 8.43
C ASP A 159 -38.11 14.83 7.43
#